data_AF-A0A6V8DTT2-F1
#
_entry.id   AF-A0A6V8DTT2-F1
#
_cell.length_a   1.000
_cell.length_b   1.000
_cell.length_c   1.000
_cell.angle_alpha   90.00
_cell.angle_beta   90.00
_cell.angle_gamma   90.00
#
_symmetry.space_group_name_H-M   'P 1'
#
loop_
_entity.id
_entity.type
_entity.pdbx_description
1 polymer ?
#
loop_
_entity_poly.entity_id
_entity_poly.type
_entity_poly.pdbx_seq_one_letter_code
_entity_poly.pdbx_strand_id
1 'polypeptide(L)'
;MEYSAMAVVGTAIDSTGEGDLTLLIFYATLALGVSFLCSILEAVVLSIPHTQIAMWEKDGKGTGAVWASLKSDDAVKPLTAILTLNTIAHTMGAAGVGSEVAKIWGDDALTLASIV
;
A
#
# COMPACT_ATOMS: atom_id res chain seq x y z
N MET A 1 17.79 -5.07 -14.56
CA MET A 1 16.47 -5.60 -14.15
C MET A 1 15.43 -4.49 -13.96
N GLU A 2 15.81 -3.21 -14.15
CA GLU A 2 14.90 -2.04 -14.07
C GLU A 2 14.26 -1.65 -15.43
N TYR A 3 14.82 -2.12 -16.55
CA TYR A 3 14.34 -1.81 -17.92
C TYR A 3 13.01 -2.49 -18.29
N SER A 4 12.71 -3.67 -17.74
CA SER A 4 11.47 -4.40 -18.03
C SER A 4 10.25 -3.78 -17.35
N ALA A 5 10.43 -3.11 -16.20
CA ALA A 5 9.35 -2.40 -15.52
C ALA A 5 8.92 -1.14 -16.29
N MET A 6 9.88 -0.39 -16.84
CA MET A 6 9.62 0.78 -17.68
C MET A 6 8.98 0.40 -19.03
N ALA A 7 9.34 -0.75 -19.60
CA ALA A 7 8.76 -1.26 -20.85
C ALA A 7 7.29 -1.70 -20.69
N VAL A 8 6.94 -2.31 -19.55
CA VAL A 8 5.54 -2.65 -19.20
C VAL A 8 4.69 -1.40 -18.99
N VAL A 9 5.26 -0.36 -18.39
CA VAL A 9 4.59 0.94 -18.25
C VAL A 9 4.39 1.60 -19.62
N GLY A 10 5.36 1.43 -20.54
CA GLY A 10 5.33 1.96 -21.90
C GLY A 10 4.35 1.27 -22.86
N THR A 11 4.05 -0.01 -22.68
CA THR A 11 3.05 -0.73 -23.49
C THR A 11 1.63 -0.61 -22.92
N ALA A 12 1.48 -0.36 -21.62
CA ALA A 12 0.17 -0.09 -21.00
C ALA A 12 -0.42 1.28 -21.44
N ILE A 13 0.43 2.26 -21.75
CA ILE A 13 0.01 3.58 -22.23
C ILE A 13 -0.41 3.60 -23.71
N ASP A 14 0.08 2.66 -24.54
CA ASP A 14 -0.12 2.70 -26.00
C ASP A 14 -1.40 1.98 -26.46
N SER A 15 -2.03 1.16 -25.60
CA SER A 15 -3.15 0.31 -26.00
C SER A 15 -4.54 0.77 -25.55
N THR A 16 -4.66 1.91 -24.87
CA THR A 16 -5.91 2.27 -24.17
C THR A 16 -6.86 3.07 -25.08
N GLY A 17 -7.87 2.40 -25.63
CA GLY A 17 -9.06 3.02 -26.22
C GLY A 17 -10.02 3.53 -25.13
N GLU A 18 -10.48 4.78 -25.25
CA GLU A 18 -11.68 5.37 -24.62
C GLU A 18 -12.07 4.96 -23.17
N GLY A 19 -11.10 4.82 -22.26
CA GLY A 19 -11.36 5.10 -20.86
C GLY A 19 -10.28 5.91 -20.20
N ASP A 20 -10.68 6.52 -19.09
CA ASP A 20 -10.00 7.69 -18.57
C ASP A 20 -8.69 7.28 -17.89
N LEU A 21 -7.56 7.47 -18.59
CA LEU A 21 -6.18 7.32 -18.09
C LEU A 21 -5.99 7.92 -16.69
N THR A 22 -6.78 8.94 -16.36
CA THR A 22 -6.88 9.59 -15.05
C THR A 22 -7.21 8.60 -13.93
N LEU A 23 -8.16 7.68 -14.12
CA LEU A 23 -8.56 6.71 -13.09
C LEU A 23 -7.48 5.65 -12.84
N LEU A 24 -6.80 5.21 -13.89
CA LEU A 24 -5.73 4.23 -13.79
C LEU A 24 -4.51 4.82 -13.07
N ILE A 25 -4.13 6.04 -13.44
CA ILE A 25 -3.08 6.81 -12.73
C ILE A 25 -3.51 7.09 -11.28
N PHE A 26 -4.78 7.39 -11.03
CA PHE A 26 -5.31 7.60 -9.67
C PHE A 26 -5.17 6.34 -8.80
N TYR A 27 -5.59 5.17 -9.27
CA TYR A 27 -5.45 3.93 -8.50
C TYR A 27 -3.99 3.51 -8.30
N ALA A 28 -3.14 3.69 -9.32
CA ALA A 28 -1.71 3.39 -9.22
C ALA A 28 -0.99 4.31 -8.22
N THR A 29 -1.25 5.61 -8.28
CA THR A 29 -0.68 6.58 -7.33
C THR A 29 -1.22 6.39 -5.92
N LEU A 30 -2.50 6.02 -5.76
CA LEU A 30 -3.08 5.68 -4.47
C LEU A 30 -2.43 4.43 -3.87
N ALA A 31 -2.25 3.36 -4.64
CA ALA A 31 -1.59 2.14 -4.19
C ALA A 31 -0.14 2.43 -3.71
N LEU A 32 0.65 3.13 -4.53
CA LEU A 32 2.03 3.50 -4.20
C LEU A 32 2.10 4.47 -3.01
N GLY A 33 1.18 5.45 -2.94
CA GLY A 33 1.10 6.41 -1.85
C GLY A 33 0.76 5.75 -0.51
N VAL A 34 -0.20 4.82 -0.51
CA VAL A 34 -0.54 4.06 0.70
C VAL A 34 0.60 3.13 1.12
N SER A 35 1.27 2.45 0.18
CA SER A 35 2.45 1.64 0.51
C SER A 35 3.59 2.48 1.10
N PHE A 36 3.82 3.69 0.58
CA PHE A 36 4.79 4.63 1.13
C PHE A 36 4.43 5.06 2.56
N LEU A 37 3.16 5.37 2.81
CA LEU A 37 2.66 5.67 4.17
C LEU A 37 2.87 4.47 5.10
N CYS A 38 2.49 3.26 4.68
CA CYS A 38 2.71 2.05 5.48
C CYS A 38 4.19 1.88 5.85
N SER A 39 5.13 2.12 4.93
CA SER A 39 6.57 2.05 5.20
C SER A 39 7.05 3.07 6.26
N ILE A 40 6.53 4.30 6.22
CA ILE A 40 6.82 5.30 7.26
C ILE A 40 6.27 4.84 8.61
N LEU A 41 5.04 4.31 8.65
CA LEU A 41 4.42 3.80 9.87
C LEU A 41 5.22 2.63 10.47
N GLU A 42 5.69 1.70 9.63
CA GLU A 42 6.57 0.60 10.06
C GLU A 42 7.87 1.12 10.66
N ALA A 43 8.53 2.07 9.97
CA ALA A 43 9.78 2.67 10.44
C ALA A 43 9.61 3.36 11.80
N VAL A 44 8.51 4.09 12.02
CA VAL A 44 8.22 4.76 13.29
C VAL A 44 7.96 3.74 14.41
N VAL A 45 7.12 2.73 14.15
CA VAL A 45 6.78 1.69 15.14
C VAL A 45 8.02 0.90 15.56
N LEU A 46 8.92 0.59 14.63
CA LEU A 46 10.17 -0.11 14.91
C LEU A 46 11.22 0.79 15.58
N SER A 47 11.25 2.08 15.26
CA SER A 47 12.28 3.02 15.76
C SER A 47 12.06 3.46 17.21
N ILE A 48 10.89 3.25 17.83
CA ILE A 48 10.66 3.64 19.23
C ILE A 48 11.02 2.48 20.18
N PRO A 49 12.06 2.59 21.01
CA PRO A 49 12.43 1.53 21.95
C PRO A 49 11.51 1.49 23.18
N HIS A 50 11.36 0.30 23.79
CA HIS A 50 10.54 0.11 24.99
C HIS A 50 10.94 1.03 26.15
N THR A 51 12.23 1.36 26.29
CA THR A 51 12.76 2.32 27.28
C THR A 51 12.14 3.71 27.15
N GLN A 52 11.87 4.17 25.92
CA GLN A 52 11.26 5.47 25.68
C GLN A 52 9.77 5.48 26.07
N ILE A 53 9.09 4.35 25.85
CA ILE A 53 7.69 4.15 26.26
C ILE A 53 7.58 4.17 27.80
N ALA A 54 8.46 3.45 28.49
CA ALA A 54 8.50 3.42 29.95
C ALA A 54 8.80 4.81 30.56
N MET A 55 9.63 5.63 29.90
CA MET A 55 9.82 7.03 30.31
C MET A 55 8.55 7.86 30.14
N TRP A 56 7.81 7.70 29.04
CA TRP A 56 6.56 8.44 28.83
C TRP A 56 5.44 8.03 29.78
N GLU A 57 5.37 6.76 30.18
CA GLU A 57 4.48 6.31 31.24
C GLU A 57 4.84 6.92 32.59
N LYS A 58 6.14 6.95 32.93
CA LYS A 58 6.63 7.58 34.15
C LYS A 58 6.38 9.09 34.19
N ASP A 59 6.48 9.77 33.05
CA ASP A 59 6.18 11.20 32.90
C ASP A 59 4.66 11.50 32.96
N GLY A 60 3.81 10.48 33.09
CA GLY A 60 2.34 10.63 33.13
C GLY A 60 1.73 11.06 31.80
N LYS A 61 2.45 10.92 30.68
CA LYS A 61 1.95 11.27 29.35
C LYS A 61 1.03 10.16 28.87
N GLY A 62 -0.22 10.48 28.53
CA GLY A 62 -1.19 9.52 27.99
C GLY A 62 -0.68 8.77 26.74
N THR A 63 0.22 9.39 25.97
CA THR A 63 0.92 8.77 24.85
C THR A 63 1.72 7.53 25.28
N GLY A 64 2.33 7.53 26.47
CA GLY A 64 3.08 6.38 27.01
C GLY A 64 2.20 5.16 27.22
N ALA A 65 1.02 5.34 27.84
CA ALA A 65 0.06 4.26 28.06
C ALA A 65 -0.49 3.67 26.75
N VAL A 66 -0.73 4.52 25.74
CA VAL A 66 -1.18 4.09 24.41
C VAL A 66 -0.08 3.26 23.73
N TRP A 67 1.16 3.74 23.70
CA TRP A 67 2.28 3.00 23.11
C TRP A 67 2.62 1.71 23.86
N ALA A 68 2.48 1.69 25.20
CA ALA A 68 2.65 0.49 26.00
C ALA A 68 1.60 -0.57 25.66
N SER A 69 0.34 -0.17 25.48
CA SER A 69 -0.75 -1.08 25.06
C SER A 69 -0.63 -1.55 23.60
N LEU A 70 -0.08 -0.71 22.72
CA LEU A 70 0.13 -1.03 21.31
C LEU A 70 1.33 -1.97 21.12
N LYS A 71 2.40 -1.79 21.90
CA LYS A 71 3.65 -2.56 21.80
C LYS A 71 3.75 -3.68 22.84
N SER A 72 2.63 -4.05 23.48
CA SER A 72 2.56 -5.11 24.49
C SER A 72 2.99 -6.47 23.94
N ASP A 73 2.74 -6.72 22.65
CA ASP A 73 3.17 -7.92 21.91
C ASP A 73 4.30 -7.57 20.91
N ASP A 74 5.43 -7.04 21.40
CA ASP A 74 6.67 -6.84 20.62
C ASP A 74 6.48 -6.19 19.23
N ALA A 75 5.60 -5.18 19.13
CA ALA A 75 5.22 -4.50 17.89
C ALA A 75 4.50 -5.36 16.82
N VAL A 76 4.25 -6.64 17.07
CA VAL A 76 3.59 -7.57 16.13
C VAL A 76 2.19 -7.10 15.79
N LYS A 77 1.44 -6.63 16.79
CA LYS A 77 0.06 -6.18 16.63
C LYS A 77 -0.07 -4.93 15.72
N PRO A 78 0.69 -3.84 15.92
CA PRO A 78 0.66 -2.72 14.99
C PRO A 78 1.25 -3.07 13.62
N LEU A 79 2.29 -3.90 13.54
CA LEU A 79 2.90 -4.30 12.27
C LEU A 79 1.93 -5.10 11.39
N THR A 80 1.22 -6.06 11.97
CA THR A 80 0.17 -6.84 11.27
C THR A 80 -1.01 -5.95 10.83
N ALA A 81 -1.39 -4.95 11.64
CA ALA A 81 -2.41 -3.97 11.23
C ALA A 81 -1.95 -3.11 10.02
N ILE A 82 -0.66 -2.74 9.95
CA ILE A 82 -0.11 -1.96 8.83
C ILE A 82 -0.03 -2.80 7.54
N LEU A 83 0.43 -4.05 7.66
CA LEU A 83 0.49 -5.00 6.54
C LEU A 83 -0.89 -5.34 5.97
N THR A 84 -1.88 -5.53 6.85
CA THR A 84 -3.27 -5.76 6.43
C THR A 84 -3.86 -4.53 5.75
N LEU A 85 -3.56 -3.32 6.23
CA LEU A 85 -3.96 -2.08 5.56
C LEU A 85 -3.34 -1.98 4.15
N ASN A 86 -2.05 -2.31 3.99
CA ASN A 86 -1.39 -2.34 2.68
C ASN A 86 -2.04 -3.36 1.74
N THR A 87 -2.40 -4.53 2.27
CA THR A 87 -3.12 -5.57 1.53
C THR A 87 -4.47 -5.06 1.05
N ILE A 88 -5.27 -4.46 1.94
CA ILE A 88 -6.58 -3.91 1.61
C ILE A 88 -6.47 -2.82 0.53
N ALA A 89 -5.50 -1.91 0.68
CA ALA A 89 -5.26 -0.85 -0.30
C ALA A 89 -4.88 -1.40 -1.67
N HIS A 90 -4.00 -2.41 -1.72
CA HIS A 90 -3.59 -3.04 -2.95
C HIS A 90 -4.72 -3.88 -3.59
N THR A 91 -5.55 -4.56 -2.79
CA THR A 91 -6.72 -5.29 -3.28
C THR A 91 -7.79 -4.36 -3.84
N MET A 92 -8.09 -3.25 -3.15
CA MET A 92 -9.05 -2.27 -3.67
C MET A 92 -8.51 -1.55 -4.91
N GLY A 93 -7.21 -1.23 -4.94
CA GLY A 93 -6.55 -0.65 -6.11
C GLY A 93 -6.62 -1.58 -7.32
N ALA A 94 -6.25 -2.86 -7.16
CA ALA A 94 -6.31 -3.86 -8.23
C ALA A 94 -7.74 -4.16 -8.70
N ALA A 95 -8.71 -4.23 -7.78
CA ALA A 95 -10.12 -4.39 -8.14
C ALA A 95 -10.68 -3.17 -8.89
N GLY A 96 -10.28 -1.96 -8.49
CA GLY A 96 -10.62 -0.70 -9.17
C GLY A 96 -10.04 -0.66 -10.59
N VAL A 97 -8.75 -0.94 -10.74
CA VAL A 97 -8.09 -1.04 -12.06
C VAL A 97 -8.73 -2.14 -12.92
N GLY A 98 -9.02 -3.31 -12.36
CA GLY A 98 -9.67 -4.41 -13.08
C GLY A 98 -11.06 -4.05 -13.61
N SER A 99 -11.85 -3.29 -12.83
CA SER A 99 -13.17 -2.81 -13.26
C SER A 99 -13.11 -1.79 -14.40
N GLU A 100 -11.99 -1.08 -14.53
CA GLU A 100 -11.77 -0.06 -15.56
C GLU A 100 -11.16 -0.67 -16.82
N VAL A 101 -10.19 -1.58 -16.69
CA VAL A 101 -9.65 -2.38 -17.80
C VAL A 101 -10.76 -3.19 -18.50
N ALA A 102 -11.69 -3.75 -17.73
CA ALA A 102 -12.84 -4.47 -18.27
C ALA A 102 -13.78 -3.60 -19.13
N LYS A 103 -13.83 -2.28 -18.87
CA LYS A 103 -14.63 -1.34 -19.68
C LYS A 103 -13.89 -0.85 -20.92
N ILE A 104 -12.55 -0.75 -20.84
CA ILE A 104 -11.69 -0.09 -21.83
C ILE A 104 -11.27 -1.04 -22.95
N TRP A 105 -10.86 -2.27 -22.61
CA TRP A 105 -10.07 -3.07 -23.56
C TRP A 105 -10.82 -4.24 -24.21
N GLY A 106 -11.98 -4.66 -23.69
CA GLY A 106 -12.58 -5.94 -24.10
C GLY A 106 -11.65 -7.14 -23.86
N ASP A 107 -12.14 -8.36 -24.11
CA ASP A 107 -11.55 -9.66 -23.67
C ASP A 107 -10.04 -9.89 -23.95
N ASP A 108 -9.42 -9.19 -24.89
CA ASP A 108 -8.04 -9.48 -25.30
C ASP A 108 -6.97 -9.07 -24.25
N ALA A 109 -7.21 -8.08 -23.36
CA ALA A 109 -6.19 -7.63 -22.38
C ALA A 109 -6.11 -8.57 -21.19
N LEU A 110 -7.24 -9.22 -20.88
CA LEU A 110 -7.35 -10.16 -19.79
C LEU A 110 -6.47 -11.40 -20.08
N THR A 111 -6.31 -11.77 -21.35
CA THR A 111 -5.47 -12.90 -21.77
C THR A 111 -3.97 -12.63 -21.62
N LEU A 112 -3.50 -11.40 -21.89
CA LEU A 112 -2.09 -11.02 -21.66
C LEU A 112 -1.77 -10.86 -20.17
N ALA A 113 -2.72 -10.35 -19.38
CA ALA A 113 -2.57 -10.24 -17.93
C ALA A 113 -2.56 -11.61 -17.22
N SER A 114 -3.25 -12.62 -17.78
CA SER A 114 -3.30 -13.99 -17.21
C SER A 114 -2.16 -14.90 -17.68
N ILE A 115 -1.38 -14.49 -18.67
CA ILE A 115 -0.23 -15.25 -19.21
C ILE A 115 1.06 -15.05 -18.38
N VAL A 116 1.07 -14.09 -17.45
CA VAL A 116 2.18 -13.81 -16.52
C VAL A 116 1.87 -14.19 -15.08
#